data_AF-A0A520Q967-F1
#
_entry.id   AF-A0A520Q967-F1
#
_cell.length_a   1.000
_cell.length_b   1.000
_cell.length_c   1.000
_cell.angle_alpha   90.00
_cell.angle_beta   90.00
_cell.angle_gamma   90.00
#
_symmetry.space_group_name_H-M   'P 1'
#
loop_
_entity.id
_entity.type
_entity.pdbx_description
1 polymer ?
#
loop_
_entity_poly.entity_id
_entity_poly.type
_entity_poly.pdbx_seq_one_letter_code
_entity_poly.pdbx_strand_id
1 'polypeptide(L)'
;MNKTLGILLATLALTVGCSNEIGEYLECAQVCESYDDCVMDSYDQTGCTDACEQYADVSDANEAQVFDCDNCLNEMACSPDCNSRCDGIIPAF
;
A
#
# COMPACT_ATOMS: atom_id res chain seq x y z
N MET A 1 -31.87 -22.85 32.24
CA MET A 1 -30.53 -22.39 32.68
C MET A 1 -29.54 -23.43 32.16
N ASN A 2 -28.66 -23.23 31.19
CA ASN A 2 -28.03 -22.02 30.65
C ASN A 2 -27.70 -22.22 29.15
N LYS A 3 -27.71 -21.10 28.43
CA LYS A 3 -27.18 -20.91 27.08
C LYS A 3 -25.64 -20.80 27.16
N THR A 4 -24.93 -21.50 26.28
CA THR A 4 -23.54 -21.23 25.86
C THR A 4 -23.46 -21.87 24.47
N LEU A 5 -23.79 -21.22 23.35
CA LEU A 5 -23.26 -20.02 22.73
C LEU A 5 -21.74 -19.85 22.85
N GLY A 6 -21.06 -20.02 21.71
CA GLY A 6 -19.87 -19.28 21.36
C GLY A 6 -18.57 -20.08 21.42
N ILE A 7 -17.64 -20.01 20.46
CA ILE A 7 -17.50 -19.18 19.26
C ILE A 7 -16.62 -20.02 18.31
N LEU A 8 -17.00 -20.10 17.03
CA LEU A 8 -16.10 -20.57 15.97
C LEU A 8 -14.97 -19.55 15.83
N LEU A 9 -13.75 -19.94 16.18
CA LEU A 9 -12.55 -19.23 15.75
C LEU A 9 -12.32 -19.55 14.27
N ALA A 10 -12.86 -18.70 13.40
CA ALA A 10 -12.43 -18.64 12.02
C ALA A 10 -11.05 -17.99 12.01
N THR A 11 -10.01 -18.82 11.88
CA THR A 11 -8.67 -18.36 11.49
C THR A 11 -8.78 -17.64 10.15
N LEU A 12 -8.64 -16.33 10.16
CA LEU A 12 -8.35 -15.52 8.98
C LEU A 12 -6.99 -16.01 8.45
N ALA A 13 -7.03 -16.85 7.42
CA ALA A 13 -5.87 -17.06 6.57
C ALA A 13 -5.68 -15.75 5.78
N LEU A 14 -4.66 -14.98 6.18
CA LEU A 14 -4.11 -13.91 5.36
C LEU A 14 -3.51 -14.56 4.11
N THR A 15 -4.33 -14.80 3.10
CA THR A 15 -3.87 -15.07 1.74
C THR A 15 -3.55 -13.74 1.07
N VAL A 16 -2.49 -13.08 1.54
CA VAL A 16 -1.74 -12.13 0.72
C VAL A 16 -0.90 -12.98 -0.23
N GLY A 17 -1.35 -13.12 -1.47
CA GLY A 17 -0.72 -14.05 -2.40
C GLY A 17 -1.58 -14.36 -3.61
N CYS A 18 -2.08 -13.32 -4.27
CA CYS A 18 -2.52 -13.39 -5.65
C CYS A 18 -2.01 -12.16 -6.39
N SER A 19 -0.71 -12.11 -6.67
CA SER A 19 -0.20 -11.46 -7.87
C SER A 19 0.71 -12.44 -8.58
N ASN A 20 0.12 -13.03 -9.61
CA ASN A 20 0.74 -13.94 -10.54
C ASN A 20 0.86 -13.14 -11.84
N GLU A 21 1.96 -12.41 -12.06
CA GLU A 21 2.55 -12.24 -13.39
C GLU A 21 3.86 -11.42 -13.37
N ILE A 22 4.75 -11.84 -14.26
CA ILE A 22 6.12 -11.35 -14.45
C ILE A 22 6.05 -10.17 -15.41
N GLY A 23 6.10 -8.97 -14.86
CA GLY A 23 6.18 -7.68 -15.53
C GLY A 23 6.19 -6.61 -14.45
N GLU A 24 6.99 -5.56 -14.59
CA GLU A 24 7.06 -4.42 -13.66
C GLU A 24 5.73 -3.65 -13.70
N TYR A 25 4.63 -4.26 -13.24
CA TYR A 25 3.38 -3.58 -12.99
C TYR A 25 3.57 -2.78 -11.71
N LEU A 26 3.32 -1.47 -11.82
CA LEU A 26 3.26 -0.57 -10.69
C LEU A 26 2.20 -1.08 -9.69
N GLU A 27 2.61 -1.81 -8.67
CA GLU A 27 1.69 -2.36 -7.67
C GLU A 27 1.45 -1.31 -6.58
N CYS A 28 0.54 -0.36 -6.83
CA CYS A 28 0.13 0.66 -5.85
C CYS A 28 -0.20 0.07 -4.47
N ALA A 29 -0.73 -1.16 -4.43
CA ALA A 29 -0.93 -1.91 -3.19
C ALA A 29 0.37 -2.11 -2.40
N GLN A 30 1.47 -2.51 -3.07
CA GLN A 30 2.78 -2.69 -2.46
C GLN A 30 3.41 -1.37 -2.02
N VAL A 31 3.25 -0.30 -2.80
CA VAL A 31 3.71 1.05 -2.41
C VAL A 31 3.00 1.51 -1.14
N CYS A 32 1.69 1.29 -1.06
CA CYS A 32 0.87 1.66 0.08
C CYS A 32 1.17 0.83 1.34
N GLU A 33 1.41 -0.47 1.19
CA GLU A 33 1.90 -1.34 2.27
C GLU A 33 3.26 -0.83 2.78
N SER A 34 4.20 -0.57 1.87
CA SER A 34 5.52 -0.05 2.23
C SER A 34 5.44 1.32 2.91
N TYR A 35 4.51 2.18 2.49
CA TYR A 35 4.32 3.50 3.08
C TYR A 35 3.71 3.43 4.48
N ASP A 36 2.73 2.55 4.70
CA ASP A 36 2.16 2.24 6.02
C ASP A 36 3.25 1.77 6.99
N ASP A 37 4.07 0.81 6.55
CA ASP A 37 5.19 0.29 7.35
C ASP A 37 6.27 1.35 7.64
N CYS A 38 6.55 2.24 6.68
CA CYS A 38 7.68 3.16 6.75
C CYS A 38 7.37 4.53 7.35
N VAL A 39 6.22 5.10 7.02
CA VAL A 39 5.94 6.53 7.25
C VAL A 39 4.83 6.69 8.27
N MET A 40 3.78 5.87 8.21
CA MET A 40 2.60 6.04 9.05
C MET A 40 1.93 4.71 9.35
N ASP A 41 2.26 4.16 10.52
CA ASP A 41 1.63 2.95 11.08
C ASP A 41 0.12 3.21 11.21
N SER A 42 -0.71 2.41 10.53
CA SER A 42 -2.18 2.47 10.42
C SER A 42 -2.78 3.38 9.35
N TYR A 43 -2.07 3.60 8.24
CA TYR A 43 -2.60 4.28 7.07
C TYR A 43 -3.71 3.48 6.37
N ASP A 44 -4.72 4.16 5.80
CA ASP A 44 -5.80 3.50 5.06
C ASP A 44 -5.29 2.98 3.72
N GLN A 45 -4.87 1.71 3.68
CA GLN A 45 -4.33 1.06 2.49
C GLN A 45 -5.32 1.01 1.32
N THR A 46 -6.64 0.96 1.59
CA THR A 46 -7.65 0.96 0.51
C THR A 46 -7.73 2.34 -0.11
N GLY A 47 -7.90 3.38 0.71
CA GLY A 47 -7.90 4.77 0.23
C GLY A 47 -6.58 5.16 -0.44
N CYS A 48 -5.46 4.61 0.04
CA CYS A 48 -4.14 4.76 -0.57
C CYS A 48 -4.08 4.18 -1.98
N THR A 49 -4.47 2.91 -2.13
CA THR A 49 -4.38 2.18 -3.40
C THR A 49 -5.22 2.88 -4.45
N ASP A 50 -6.47 3.22 -4.13
CA ASP A 50 -7.37 3.94 -5.02
C ASP A 50 -6.80 5.30 -5.44
N ALA A 51 -6.15 6.03 -4.52
CA ALA A 51 -5.55 7.33 -4.82
C ALA A 51 -4.30 7.21 -5.70
N CYS A 52 -3.46 6.22 -5.42
CA CYS A 52 -2.25 5.92 -6.19
C CYS A 52 -2.58 5.53 -7.63
N GLU A 53 -3.56 4.63 -7.83
CA GLU A 53 -4.00 4.21 -9.17
C GLU A 53 -4.57 5.41 -9.95
N GLN A 54 -5.45 6.18 -9.32
CA GLN A 54 -5.99 7.40 -9.93
C GLN A 54 -4.89 8.42 -10.26
N TYR A 55 -3.85 8.53 -9.43
CA TYR A 55 -2.73 9.44 -9.67
C TYR A 55 -1.88 8.99 -10.85
N ALA A 56 -1.51 7.71 -10.89
CA ALA A 56 -0.70 7.11 -11.95
C ALA A 56 -1.40 7.22 -13.32
N ASP A 57 -2.70 6.99 -13.38
CA ASP A 57 -3.51 7.02 -14.61
C ASP A 57 -3.60 8.42 -15.27
N VAL A 58 -3.21 9.50 -14.59
CA VAL A 58 -3.27 10.87 -15.15
C VAL A 58 -2.23 11.09 -16.25
N SER A 59 -1.00 10.58 -16.08
CA SER A 59 0.08 10.74 -17.06
C SER A 59 1.28 9.84 -16.78
N ASP A 60 2.08 9.54 -17.81
CA ASP A 60 3.35 8.80 -17.69
C ASP A 60 4.32 9.44 -16.68
N ALA A 61 4.26 10.77 -16.49
CA ALA A 61 5.08 11.46 -15.50
C ALA A 61 4.65 11.14 -14.06
N ASN A 62 3.36 10.93 -13.84
CA ASN A 62 2.81 10.54 -12.54
C ASN A 62 3.15 9.08 -12.24
N GLU A 63 3.01 8.19 -13.23
CA GLU A 63 3.44 6.79 -13.11
C GLU A 63 4.92 6.69 -12.70
N ALA A 64 5.80 7.46 -13.36
CA ALA A 64 7.21 7.54 -13.01
C ALA A 64 7.45 8.03 -11.57
N GLN A 65 6.62 8.97 -11.08
CA GLN A 65 6.73 9.44 -9.70
C GLN A 65 6.31 8.36 -8.69
N VAL A 66 5.29 7.56 -8.98
CA VAL A 66 4.92 6.43 -8.11
C VAL A 66 6.05 5.42 -8.04
N PHE A 67 6.70 5.12 -9.16
CA PHE A 67 7.89 4.26 -9.19
C PHE A 67 9.05 4.83 -8.36
N ASP A 68 9.28 6.14 -8.40
CA ASP A 68 10.30 6.81 -7.57
C ASP A 68 9.97 6.77 -6.07
N CYS A 69 8.69 6.86 -5.70
CA CYS A 69 8.22 6.67 -4.34
C CYS A 69 8.48 5.23 -3.86
N ASP A 70 8.04 4.24 -4.65
CA ASP A 70 8.21 2.81 -4.36
C ASP A 70 9.69 2.43 -4.14
N ASN A 71 10.56 2.81 -5.08
CA ASN A 71 11.99 2.55 -4.95
C ASN A 71 12.58 3.24 -3.73
N CYS A 72 12.12 4.43 -3.36
CA CYS A 72 12.62 5.08 -2.16
C CYS A 72 12.25 4.27 -0.91
N LEU A 73 10.98 3.86 -0.79
CA LEU A 73 10.50 3.09 0.37
C LEU A 73 11.26 1.77 0.50
N ASN A 74 11.48 1.06 -0.62
CA ASN A 74 12.17 -0.23 -0.67
C ASN A 74 13.70 -0.13 -0.52
N GLU A 75 14.37 0.76 -1.25
CA GLU A 75 15.83 0.84 -1.27
C GLU A 75 16.42 1.65 -0.12
N MET A 76 15.71 2.71 0.32
CA MET A 76 16.19 3.60 1.37
C MET A 76 15.66 3.24 2.76
N ALA A 77 15.05 2.05 2.91
CA ALA A 77 14.58 1.48 4.16
C ALA A 77 13.82 2.52 5.01
N CYS A 78 12.75 3.10 4.45
CA CYS A 78 11.91 4.07 5.14
C CYS A 78 12.61 5.39 5.50
N SER A 79 13.53 5.88 4.65
CA SER A 79 14.10 7.21 4.86
C SER A 79 12.99 8.27 4.94
N PRO A 80 13.05 9.22 5.91
CA PRO A 80 12.06 10.29 6.01
C PRO A 80 12.00 11.17 4.73
N ASP A 81 13.04 11.14 3.91
CA ASP A 81 13.07 11.83 2.61
C ASP A 81 12.10 11.20 1.59
N CYS A 82 11.73 9.93 1.75
CA CYS A 82 10.80 9.24 0.85
C CYS A 82 9.39 9.81 0.94
N ASN A 83 9.00 10.37 2.08
CA ASN A 83 7.71 11.01 2.22
C ASN A 83 7.52 12.15 1.21
N SER A 84 8.59 12.91 0.91
CA SER A 84 8.54 13.98 -0.09
C SER A 84 8.38 13.46 -1.53
N ARG A 85 8.79 12.22 -1.80
CA ARG A 85 8.66 11.59 -3.12
C ARG A 85 7.28 10.99 -3.34
N CYS A 86 6.68 10.51 -2.25
CA CYS A 86 5.31 10.00 -2.19
C CYS A 86 4.25 11.10 -2.04
N ASP A 87 4.67 12.36 -1.86
CA ASP A 87 3.77 13.49 -1.68
C ASP A 87 2.86 13.68 -2.91
N GLY A 88 1.57 13.88 -2.65
CA GLY A 88 0.54 13.99 -3.69
C GLY A 88 0.09 12.68 -4.34
N ILE A 89 0.88 11.60 -4.23
CA ILE A 89 0.45 10.23 -4.59
C ILE A 89 -0.41 9.66 -3.47
N ILE A 90 0.11 9.77 -2.25
CA ILE A 90 -0.51 9.23 -1.05
C ILE A 90 -1.18 10.39 -0.29
N PRO A 91 -2.53 10.44 -0.23
CA PRO A 91 -3.24 11.56 0.38
C PRO A 91 -3.04 11.65 1.91
N ALA A 92 -2.69 12.82 2.43
CA ALA A 92 -2.65 13.02 3.89
C ALA A 92 -4.08 13.01 4.47
N PHE A 93 -4.46 11.92 5.16
CA PHE A 93 -5.75 11.80 5.86
C PHE A 93 -5.68 12.30 7.30
#